data_AF-A0A6M0S866-F1
#
_entry.id   AF-A0A6M0S866-F1
#
_cell.length_a   1.000
_cell.length_b   1.000
_cell.length_c   1.000
_cell.angle_alpha   90.00
_cell.angle_beta   90.00
_cell.angle_gamma   90.00
#
_symmetry.space_group_name_H-M   'P 1'
#
loop_
_entity.id
_entity.type
_entity.pdbx_description
1 polymer ?
#
loop_
_entity_poly.entity_id
_entity_poly.type
_entity_poly.pdbx_seq_one_letter_code
_entity_poly.pdbx_strand_id
1 'polypeptide(L)'
;MNAKQLLVQPLKTGDITVISNVTSVTVNANKISRLEKIPGHEQESPSTVHVDFDVNQPSRLAAVLEETKELGMILELEDAVQLGIFLIAMGMENATPDDISAIMTRLSKLIADLQ
;
A
#
# COMPACT_ATOMS: atom_id res chain seq x y z
N MET A 1 22.46 -8.64 -17.12
CA MET A 1 21.58 -7.70 -16.42
C MET A 1 20.38 -8.49 -15.95
N ASN A 2 20.37 -8.94 -14.70
CA ASN A 2 19.23 -9.69 -14.15
C ASN A 2 18.09 -8.72 -13.88
N ALA A 3 16.90 -9.05 -14.38
CA ALA A 3 15.74 -8.18 -14.36
C ALA A 3 15.29 -7.90 -12.92
N LYS A 4 14.83 -6.65 -12.70
CA LYS A 4 14.08 -6.22 -11.53
C LYS A 4 12.85 -7.12 -11.41
N GLN A 5 12.80 -8.01 -10.42
CA GLN A 5 11.61 -8.82 -10.19
C GLN A 5 10.56 -7.92 -9.54
N LEU A 6 9.66 -7.41 -10.38
CA LEU A 6 8.53 -6.60 -9.96
C LEU A 6 7.36 -7.56 -9.73
N LEU A 7 6.94 -7.72 -8.48
CA LEU A 7 5.71 -8.43 -8.17
C LEU A 7 4.59 -7.40 -8.01
N VAL A 8 3.57 -7.45 -8.86
CA VAL A 8 2.43 -6.53 -8.83
C VAL A 8 1.18 -7.31 -8.43
N GLN A 9 0.48 -6.83 -7.42
CA GLN A 9 -0.83 -7.36 -7.03
C GLN A 9 -1.89 -6.27 -7.25
N PRO A 10 -3.01 -6.59 -7.93
CA PRO A 10 -4.12 -5.66 -8.01
C PRO A 10 -4.67 -5.41 -6.61
N LEU A 11 -4.93 -4.15 -6.31
CA LEU A 11 -5.55 -3.72 -5.06
C LEU A 11 -6.85 -2.99 -5.40
N LYS A 12 -7.88 -3.18 -4.58
CA LYS A 12 -9.11 -2.41 -4.69
C LYS A 12 -9.51 -1.95 -3.32
N THR A 13 -9.49 -0.65 -3.11
CA THR A 13 -9.96 -0.01 -1.87
C THR A 13 -11.22 0.80 -2.15
N GLY A 14 -11.92 1.18 -1.07
CA GLY A 14 -12.84 2.31 -1.12
C GLY A 14 -12.09 3.64 -1.11
N ASP A 15 -12.81 4.71 -0.82
CA ASP A 15 -12.23 6.04 -0.60
C ASP A 15 -11.37 6.07 0.67
N ILE A 16 -10.12 6.46 0.51
CA ILE A 16 -9.15 6.66 1.59
C ILE A 16 -8.87 8.15 1.69
N THR A 17 -9.07 8.72 2.88
CA THR A 17 -8.69 10.12 3.13
C THR A 17 -7.25 10.19 3.61
N VAL A 18 -6.39 10.84 2.85
CA VAL A 18 -5.02 11.18 3.25
C VAL A 18 -4.99 12.62 3.74
N ILE A 19 -4.52 12.84 4.96
CA ILE A 19 -4.51 14.16 5.61
C ILE A 19 -3.07 14.61 5.81
N SER A 20 -2.78 15.86 5.46
CA SER A 20 -1.57 16.57 5.86
C SER A 20 -1.93 17.71 6.82
N ASN A 21 -0.91 18.39 7.33
CA ASN A 21 -1.08 19.58 8.17
C ASN A 21 -1.81 20.74 7.47
N VAL A 22 -1.89 20.76 6.13
CA VAL A 22 -2.45 21.88 5.35
C VAL A 22 -3.67 21.51 4.52
N THR A 23 -3.87 20.22 4.21
CA THR A 23 -4.98 19.79 3.35
C THR A 23 -5.35 18.32 3.58
N SER A 24 -6.44 17.87 2.98
CA SER A 24 -6.76 16.47 2.85
C SER A 24 -7.11 16.15 1.40
N VAL A 25 -6.82 14.93 0.97
CA VAL A 25 -7.18 14.39 -0.34
C VAL A 25 -7.86 13.05 -0.17
N THR A 26 -8.84 12.77 -1.03
CA THR A 26 -9.42 11.43 -1.12
C THR A 26 -8.69 10.69 -2.22
N VAL A 27 -8.36 9.43 -1.98
CA VAL A 27 -7.63 8.60 -2.92
C VAL A 27 -8.20 7.18 -2.98
N ASN A 28 -7.98 6.48 -4.08
CA ASN A 28 -8.17 5.03 -4.15
C ASN A 28 -6.85 4.35 -4.47
N ALA A 29 -6.54 3.23 -3.80
CA ALA A 29 -5.39 2.41 -4.13
C ALA A 29 -5.79 1.36 -5.17
N ASN A 30 -5.00 1.26 -6.24
CA ASN A 30 -5.32 0.38 -7.38
C ASN A 30 -4.30 -0.75 -7.57
N LYS A 31 -3.08 -0.55 -7.08
CA LYS A 31 -2.02 -1.55 -7.17
C LYS A 31 -1.08 -1.44 -5.97
N ILE A 32 -0.59 -2.59 -5.56
CA ILE A 32 0.54 -2.72 -4.65
C ILE A 32 1.62 -3.49 -5.38
N SER A 33 2.86 -3.02 -5.31
CA SER A 33 3.98 -3.68 -5.95
C SER A 33 5.16 -3.82 -5.01
N ARG A 34 5.89 -4.92 -5.17
CA ARG A 34 7.16 -5.15 -4.50
C ARG A 34 8.28 -4.94 -5.52
N LEU A 35 9.18 -4.01 -5.20
CA LEU A 35 10.40 -3.78 -5.95
C LEU A 35 11.54 -4.50 -5.24
N GLU A 36 12.16 -5.46 -5.91
CA GLU A 36 13.34 -6.12 -5.37
C GLU A 36 14.60 -5.27 -5.51
N LYS A 37 15.51 -5.47 -4.56
CA LYS A 37 16.86 -4.90 -4.58
C LYS A 37 17.61 -5.28 -5.86
N ILE A 38 18.47 -4.37 -6.31
CA ILE A 38 19.37 -4.63 -7.44
C ILE A 38 20.58 -5.41 -6.90
N PRO A 39 20.87 -6.62 -7.43
CA PRO A 39 22.05 -7.37 -6.99
C PRO A 39 23.34 -6.54 -7.18
N GLY A 40 24.13 -6.39 -6.12
CA GLY A 40 25.37 -5.60 -6.12
C GLY A 40 25.21 -4.10 -5.84
N HIS A 41 23.99 -3.61 -5.66
CA HIS A 41 23.67 -2.24 -5.25
C HIS A 41 22.65 -2.24 -4.09
N GLU A 42 22.70 -3.24 -3.22
CA GLU A 42 21.67 -3.45 -2.18
C GLU A 42 21.55 -2.27 -1.22
N GLN A 43 22.65 -1.53 -1.02
CA GLN A 43 22.71 -0.38 -0.13
C GLN A 43 22.11 0.89 -0.77
N GLU A 44 22.05 0.96 -2.10
CA GLU A 44 21.52 2.09 -2.87
C GLU A 44 20.09 1.83 -3.37
N SER A 45 19.63 0.58 -3.33
CA SER A 45 18.30 0.17 -3.78
C SER A 45 17.78 -1.00 -2.93
N PRO A 46 17.32 -0.73 -1.68
CA PRO A 46 16.71 -1.75 -0.85
C PRO A 46 15.37 -2.22 -1.45
N SER A 47 14.91 -3.41 -1.05
CA SER A 47 13.58 -3.89 -1.47
C SER A 47 12.49 -3.07 -0.78
N THR A 48 11.48 -2.65 -1.55
CA THR A 48 10.40 -1.78 -1.07
C THR A 48 9.03 -2.26 -1.52
N VAL A 49 8.00 -1.86 -0.78
CA VAL A 49 6.60 -1.99 -1.15
C VAL A 49 6.07 -0.63 -1.56
N HIS A 50 5.51 -0.56 -2.77
CA HIS A 50 4.92 0.63 -3.36
C HIS A 50 3.41 0.46 -3.42
N VAL A 51 2.68 1.40 -2.86
CA VAL A 51 1.23 1.53 -3.01
C VAL A 51 0.97 2.77 -3.84
N ASP A 52 0.31 2.57 -4.98
CA ASP A 52 -0.03 3.67 -5.88
C ASP A 52 -1.51 4.02 -5.73
N PHE A 53 -1.75 5.31 -5.61
CA PHE A 53 -3.05 5.88 -5.38
C PHE A 53 -3.45 6.85 -6.48
N ASP A 54 -4.68 6.70 -6.96
CA ASP A 54 -5.33 7.70 -7.80
C ASP A 54 -6.00 8.73 -6.89
N VAL A 55 -5.79 10.02 -7.17
CA VAL A 55 -6.40 11.09 -6.38
C VAL A 55 -7.81 11.38 -6.90
N ASN A 56 -8.79 11.12 -6.04
CA ASN A 56 -10.18 11.53 -6.23
C ASN A 56 -10.32 12.98 -5.75
N GLN A 57 -10.37 13.94 -6.67
CA GLN A 57 -10.69 15.33 -6.29
C GLN A 57 -12.12 15.37 -5.72
N PRO A 58 -12.34 15.94 -4.51
CA PRO A 58 -12.17 17.38 -4.33
C PRO A 58 -11.60 17.81 -2.96
N SER A 59 -10.72 18.80 -2.92
CA SER A 59 -10.44 19.52 -1.67
C SER A 59 -10.32 21.03 -1.89
N ARG A 60 -10.84 21.79 -0.92
CA ARG A 60 -11.25 23.21 -0.99
C ARG A 60 -10.11 24.23 -1.17
N LEU A 61 -8.91 23.79 -1.55
CA LEU A 61 -7.74 24.60 -1.84
C LEU A 61 -7.15 24.14 -3.17
N ALA A 62 -7.83 24.48 -4.26
CA ALA A 62 -7.41 24.15 -5.61
C ALA A 62 -5.94 24.57 -5.86
N ALA A 63 -5.54 25.74 -5.34
CA ALA A 63 -4.18 26.28 -5.51
C ALA A 63 -3.02 25.45 -4.91
N VAL A 64 -3.26 24.50 -4.00
CA VAL A 64 -2.18 23.68 -3.38
C VAL A 64 -2.10 22.27 -3.99
N LEU A 65 -3.17 21.82 -4.66
CA LEU A 65 -3.32 20.44 -5.13
C LEU A 65 -3.70 20.33 -6.61
N GLU A 66 -3.81 21.44 -7.34
CA GLU A 66 -4.35 21.51 -8.72
C GLU A 66 -3.66 20.59 -9.74
N GLU A 67 -2.49 20.04 -9.40
CA GLU A 67 -1.72 19.17 -10.27
C GLU A 67 -1.47 17.75 -9.72
N THR A 68 -1.83 17.47 -8.47
CA THR A 68 -1.57 16.16 -7.86
C THR A 68 -2.62 15.14 -8.30
N LYS A 69 -2.30 14.40 -9.37
CA LYS A 69 -3.17 13.34 -9.93
C LYS A 69 -2.89 11.96 -9.32
N GLU A 70 -1.66 11.74 -8.92
CA GLU A 70 -1.17 10.47 -8.39
C GLU A 70 -0.45 10.73 -7.06
N LEU A 71 -0.63 9.81 -6.12
CA LEU A 71 0.09 9.78 -4.86
C LEU A 71 0.71 8.39 -4.69
N GLY A 72 1.95 8.33 -4.22
CA GLY A 72 2.64 7.08 -3.93
C GLY A 72 3.02 6.98 -2.45
N MET A 73 2.85 5.79 -1.88
CA MET A 73 3.43 5.43 -0.58
C MET A 73 4.49 4.36 -0.81
N ILE A 74 5.71 4.63 -0.37
CA ILE A 74 6.83 3.69 -0.46
C ILE A 74 7.22 3.30 0.96
N LEU A 75 7.26 2.01 1.23
CA LEU A 75 7.59 1.43 2.52
C LEU A 75 8.76 0.47 2.35
N GLU A 76 9.67 0.45 3.33
CA GLU A 76 10.58 -0.68 3.46
C GLU A 76 9.79 -1.95 3.82
N LEU A 77 10.39 -3.12 3.62
CA LEU A 77 9.69 -4.39 3.86
C LEU A 77 9.22 -4.54 5.31
N GLU A 78 10.02 -4.11 6.29
CA GLU A 78 9.66 -4.20 7.70
C GLU A 78 8.51 -3.26 8.06
N ASP A 79 8.57 -2.00 7.59
CA ASP A 79 7.52 -1.01 7.80
C ASP A 79 6.19 -1.46 7.18
N ALA A 80 6.23 -2.04 5.98
CA ALA A 80 5.04 -2.58 5.32
C ALA A 80 4.37 -3.69 6.15
N VAL A 81 5.17 -4.56 6.78
CA VAL A 81 4.66 -5.63 7.65
C VAL A 81 4.07 -5.05 8.94
N GLN A 82 4.81 -4.17 9.63
CA GLN A 82 4.33 -3.58 10.89
C GLN A 82 3.04 -2.78 10.68
N LEU A 83 3.03 -1.90 9.68
CA LEU A 83 1.85 -1.11 9.35
C LEU A 83 0.67 -2.01 8.98
N GLY A 84 0.91 -3.05 8.16
CA GLY A 84 -0.11 -4.01 7.76
C GLY A 84 -0.75 -4.74 8.95
N ILE A 85 0.06 -5.21 9.92
CA ILE A 85 -0.43 -5.90 11.11
C ILE A 85 -1.33 -4.99 11.95
N PHE A 86 -0.92 -3.74 12.20
CA PHE A 86 -1.74 -2.80 12.95
C PHE A 86 -3.02 -2.42 12.22
N LEU A 87 -2.97 -2.21 10.89
CA LEU A 87 -4.16 -1.93 10.10
C LEU A 87 -5.16 -3.09 10.13
N ILE A 88 -4.69 -4.33 10.04
CA ILE A 88 -5.54 -5.53 10.16
C ILE A 88 -6.17 -5.59 11.55
N ALA A 89 -5.36 -5.47 12.61
CA ALA A 89 -5.86 -5.55 13.98
C ALA A 89 -6.93 -4.47 14.27
N MET A 90 -6.67 -3.22 13.88
CA MET A 90 -7.61 -2.11 14.07
C MET A 90 -8.87 -2.25 13.20
N GLY A 91 -8.73 -2.75 11.96
CA GLY A 91 -9.86 -2.99 11.06
C GLY A 91 -10.78 -4.14 11.49
N MET A 92 -10.34 -4.94 12.47
CA MET A 92 -11.05 -6.12 12.96
C MET A 92 -11.67 -5.94 14.35
N GLU A 93 -11.78 -4.70 14.86
CA GLU A 93 -12.26 -4.38 16.21
C GLU A 93 -13.58 -5.07 16.60
N ASN A 94 -14.45 -5.38 15.63
CA ASN A 94 -15.73 -6.08 15.84
C ASN A 94 -15.89 -7.33 14.96
N ALA A 95 -14.80 -7.90 14.46
CA ALA A 95 -14.83 -9.08 13.61
C ALA A 95 -15.27 -10.33 14.39
N THR A 96 -16.12 -11.14 13.77
CA THR A 96 -16.48 -12.46 14.34
C THR A 96 -15.32 -13.44 14.19
N PRO A 97 -15.28 -14.56 14.95
CA PRO A 97 -14.27 -15.60 14.75
C PRO A 97 -14.17 -16.10 13.31
N ASP A 98 -15.30 -16.17 12.61
CA ASP A 98 -15.35 -16.60 11.21
C ASP A 98 -14.70 -15.57 10.27
N ASP A 99 -14.94 -14.26 10.51
CA ASP A 99 -14.29 -13.18 9.77
C ASP A 99 -12.78 -13.20 9.96
N ILE A 100 -12.32 -13.41 11.21
CA ILE A 100 -10.90 -13.54 11.55
C ILE A 100 -10.28 -14.70 10.76
N SER A 101 -10.93 -15.86 10.77
CA SER A 101 -10.45 -17.06 10.07
C SER A 101 -10.39 -16.86 8.55
N ALA A 102 -11.38 -16.19 7.97
CA ALA A 102 -11.40 -15.86 6.55
C ALA A 102 -10.24 -14.91 6.15
N ILE A 103 -9.98 -13.88 6.96
CA ILE A 103 -8.87 -12.95 6.73
C ILE A 103 -7.51 -13.66 6.83
N MET A 104 -7.32 -14.49 7.88
CA MET A 104 -6.08 -15.26 8.05
C MET A 104 -5.86 -16.23 6.89
N THR A 105 -6.92 -16.91 6.43
CA THR A 105 -6.85 -17.81 5.25
C THR A 105 -6.43 -17.04 4.00
N ARG A 106 -7.01 -15.86 3.77
CA ARG A 106 -6.65 -15.00 2.63
C ARG A 106 -5.19 -14.52 2.72
N LEU A 107 -4.73 -14.14 3.90
CA LEU A 107 -3.35 -13.71 4.14
C LEU A 107 -2.36 -14.85 3.88
N SER A 108 -2.62 -16.05 4.42
CA SER A 108 -1.79 -17.24 4.17
C SER A 108 -1.70 -17.57 2.69
N LYS A 109 -2.82 -17.49 1.96
CA LYS A 109 -2.83 -17.69 0.51
C LYS A 109 -1.98 -16.65 -0.22
N LEU A 110 -2.13 -15.36 0.11
CA LEU A 110 -1.31 -14.31 -0.49
C LEU A 110 0.18 -14.54 -0.26
N ILE A 111 0.59 -14.97 0.95
CA ILE A 111 2.00 -15.27 1.24
C ILE A 111 2.50 -16.47 0.41
N ALA A 112 1.69 -17.51 0.28
CA ALA A 112 2.04 -18.68 -0.53
C ALA A 112 2.22 -18.31 -2.02
N ASP A 113 1.38 -17.42 -2.55
CA ASP A 113 1.47 -16.94 -3.94
C ASP A 113 2.70 -16.04 -4.20
N LEU A 114 3.43 -15.62 -3.15
CA LEU A 114 4.67 -14.84 -3.25
C LEU A 114 5.94 -15.71 -3.25
N GLN A 115 5.85 -17.01 -2.97
CA GLN A 115 6.97 -17.97 -2.92
C GLN A 115 7.17 -18.68 -4.25
#